data_AF-A0A2V5UIS4-F1
#
_entry.id   AF-A0A2V5UIS4-F1
#
_cell.length_a   1.000
_cell.length_b   1.000
_cell.length_c   1.000
_cell.angle_alpha   90.00
_cell.angle_beta   90.00
_cell.angle_gamma   90.00
#
_symmetry.space_group_name_H-M   'P 1'
#
loop_
_entity.id
_entity.type
_entity.pdbx_description
1 polymer ?
#
loop_
_entity_poly.entity_id
_entity_poly.type
_entity_poly.pdbx_seq_one_letter_code
_entity_poly.pdbx_strand_id
1 'polypeptide(L)'
;MGRGLVRERGILKAASGVSWASFAGYILMSFGGILNLIVVALNRGFMPVRTEEIPEERKRFYHAMDEQTRVWFLGDWIHIGGWYFSPGDIGLYLGLIVVIGDLLIGVALNRS
;
A
#
# COMPACT_ATOMS: atom_id res chain seq x y z
N MET A 1 -36.03 22.58 -17.44
CA MET A 1 -35.46 21.36 -16.83
C MET A 1 -34.32 20.89 -17.73
N GLY A 2 -33.06 20.83 -17.25
CA GLY A 2 -31.92 20.47 -18.12
C GLY A 2 -30.52 20.66 -17.52
N ARG A 3 -30.41 21.36 -16.38
CA ARG A 3 -29.13 21.58 -15.69
C ARG A 3 -28.57 20.34 -14.94
N GLY A 4 -29.40 19.31 -14.69
CA GLY A 4 -28.97 18.09 -13.98
C GLY A 4 -28.08 17.16 -14.81
N LEU A 5 -28.47 16.90 -16.06
CA LEU A 5 -27.79 15.95 -16.97
C LEU A 5 -26.39 16.40 -17.42
N VAL A 6 -26.15 17.71 -17.53
CA VAL A 6 -24.84 18.25 -17.92
C VAL A 6 -23.83 18.11 -16.79
N ARG A 7 -24.28 18.22 -15.53
CA ARG A 7 -23.43 18.10 -14.35
C ARG A 7 -23.00 16.65 -14.10
N GLU A 8 -23.89 15.68 -14.32
CA GLU A 8 -23.55 14.25 -14.27
C GLU A 8 -22.56 13.83 -15.37
N ARG A 9 -22.72 14.35 -16.59
CA ARG A 9 -21.76 14.08 -17.68
C ARG A 9 -20.38 14.68 -17.43
N GLY A 10 -20.29 15.83 -16.75
CA GLY A 10 -19.02 16.44 -16.35
C GLY A 10 -18.27 15.61 -15.29
N ILE A 11 -19.00 15.04 -14.33
CA ILE A 11 -18.43 14.14 -13.31
C ILE A 11 -17.94 12.83 -13.94
N LEU A 12 -18.71 12.27 -14.89
CA LEU A 12 -18.32 11.05 -15.61
C LEU A 12 -17.16 11.25 -16.60
N LYS A 13 -16.99 12.45 -17.16
CA LYS A 13 -15.81 12.79 -18.00
C LYS A 13 -14.55 13.07 -17.18
N ALA A 14 -14.67 13.65 -15.99
CA ALA A 14 -13.54 13.77 -15.07
C ALA A 14 -13.06 12.39 -14.56
N ALA A 15 -13.96 11.40 -14.55
CA ALA A 15 -13.66 10.02 -14.20
C ALA A 15 -13.10 9.16 -15.36
N SER A 16 -12.99 9.69 -16.59
CA SER A 16 -12.76 8.84 -17.77
C SER A 16 -11.30 8.61 -18.16
N GLY A 17 -10.35 8.73 -17.23
CA GLY A 17 -8.97 8.31 -17.46
C GLY A 17 -8.24 8.15 -16.14
N VAL A 18 -7.72 6.96 -15.86
CA VAL A 18 -6.74 6.78 -14.79
C VAL A 18 -5.60 7.73 -15.11
N SER A 19 -5.37 8.73 -14.26
CA SER A 19 -4.24 9.64 -14.46
C SER A 19 -2.94 8.84 -14.44
N TRP A 20 -1.89 9.35 -15.08
CA TRP A 20 -0.57 8.71 -15.02
C TRP A 20 -0.06 8.58 -13.57
N ALA A 21 -0.44 9.51 -12.69
CA ALA A 21 -0.12 9.45 -11.26
C ALA A 21 -0.85 8.28 -10.58
N SER A 22 -2.17 8.16 -10.77
CA SER A 22 -2.96 7.04 -10.24
C SER A 22 -2.45 5.70 -10.78
N PHE A 23 -2.10 5.62 -12.07
CA PHE A 23 -1.53 4.42 -12.68
C PHE A 23 -0.19 4.03 -12.04
N ALA A 24 0.72 4.99 -11.86
CA ALA A 24 1.98 4.76 -11.16
C ALA A 24 1.76 4.32 -9.71
N GLY A 25 0.77 4.93 -9.03
CA GLY A 25 0.35 4.53 -7.68
C GLY A 25 -0.11 3.06 -7.62
N TYR A 26 -0.96 2.63 -8.56
CA TYR A 26 -1.39 1.23 -8.65
C TYR A 26 -0.25 0.26 -8.92
N ILE A 27 0.71 0.63 -9.78
CA ILE A 27 1.93 -0.17 -10.00
C ILE A 27 2.72 -0.30 -8.69
N LEU A 28 2.94 0.80 -7.98
CA LEU A 28 3.70 0.81 -6.74
C LEU A 28 3.03 -0.04 -5.64
N MET A 29 1.70 0.07 -5.52
CA MET A 29 0.92 -0.77 -4.62
C MET A 29 1.02 -2.25 -4.99
N SER A 30 0.85 -2.58 -6.27
CA SER A 30 0.92 -3.96 -6.75
C SER A 30 2.29 -4.56 -6.50
N PHE A 31 3.35 -3.80 -6.79
CA PHE A 31 4.72 -4.24 -6.56
C PHE A 31 5.02 -4.43 -5.07
N GLY A 32 4.59 -3.49 -4.21
CA GLY A 32 4.72 -3.62 -2.76
C GLY A 32 3.99 -4.86 -2.21
N GLY A 33 2.76 -5.09 -2.67
CA GLY A 33 1.98 -6.28 -2.30
C GLY A 33 2.62 -7.58 -2.78
N ILE A 34 3.13 -7.62 -4.02
CA ILE A 34 3.85 -8.79 -4.55
C ILE A 34 5.10 -9.09 -3.75
N LEU A 35 5.88 -8.07 -3.36
CA LEU A 35 7.06 -8.25 -2.50
C LEU A 35 6.66 -8.89 -1.17
N ASN A 36 5.62 -8.38 -0.51
CA ASN A 36 5.13 -8.96 0.75
C ASN A 36 4.66 -10.42 0.57
N LEU A 37 3.94 -10.71 -0.51
CA LEU A 37 3.50 -12.08 -0.83
C LEU A 37 4.69 -13.02 -1.06
N ILE A 38 5.74 -12.58 -1.75
CA ILE A 38 6.97 -13.37 -1.96
C ILE A 38 7.61 -13.68 -0.61
N VAL A 39 7.73 -12.70 0.29
CA VAL A 39 8.31 -12.90 1.62
C VAL A 39 7.52 -13.93 2.40
N VAL A 40 6.20 -13.78 2.46
CA VAL A 40 5.29 -14.70 3.15
C VAL A 40 5.39 -16.12 2.57
N ALA A 41 5.39 -16.25 1.24
CA ALA A 41 5.50 -17.54 0.56
C ALA A 41 6.83 -18.25 0.85
N LEU A 42 7.93 -17.50 0.97
CA LEU A 42 9.26 -18.04 1.26
C LEU A 42 9.50 -18.30 2.75
N ASN A 43 8.68 -17.74 3.64
CA ASN A 43 8.82 -17.84 5.10
C ASN A 43 7.62 -18.56 5.76
N ARG A 44 7.26 -19.73 5.23
CA ARG A 44 6.23 -20.64 5.80
C ARG A 44 4.84 -20.00 6.00
N GLY A 45 4.51 -18.96 5.24
CA GLY A 45 3.23 -18.27 5.37
C GLY A 45 3.21 -17.16 6.42
N PHE A 46 4.36 -16.77 6.98
CA PHE A 46 4.45 -15.69 7.97
C PHE A 46 5.32 -14.54 7.48
N MET A 47 4.99 -13.33 7.91
CA MET A 47 5.83 -12.17 7.72
C MET A 47 6.90 -12.15 8.84
N PRO A 48 8.19 -12.21 8.50
CA PRO A 48 9.25 -12.17 9.49
C PRO A 48 9.46 -10.73 9.98
N VAL A 49 9.57 -10.56 11.31
CA VAL A 49 9.72 -9.25 11.96
C VAL A 49 11.06 -9.18 12.69
N ARG A 50 11.76 -8.06 12.52
CA ARG A 50 13.00 -7.77 13.26
C ARG A 50 12.68 -7.23 14.65
N THR A 51 12.26 -8.11 15.54
CA THR A 51 12.13 -7.80 16.97
C THR A 51 12.75 -8.91 17.81
N GLU A 52 13.36 -8.53 18.93
CA GLU A 52 13.91 -9.47 19.92
C GLU A 52 12.79 -10.09 20.76
N GLU A 53 11.67 -9.37 20.93
CA GLU A 53 10.49 -9.86 21.64
C GLU A 53 9.23 -9.57 20.80
N ILE A 54 8.56 -10.63 20.36
CA ILE A 54 7.18 -10.54 19.83
C ILE A 54 6.26 -10.73 21.03
N PRO A 55 5.37 -9.76 21.35
CA PRO A 55 4.34 -9.95 22.39
C PRO A 55 3.58 -11.25 22.15
N GLU A 56 3.33 -12.05 23.18
CA GLU A 56 2.70 -13.38 23.07
C GLU A 56 1.42 -13.38 22.21
N GLU A 57 0.64 -12.31 22.34
CA GLU A 57 -0.60 -12.07 21.59
C GLU A 57 -0.40 -12.01 20.07
N ARG A 58 0.79 -11.59 19.63
CA ARG A 58 1.17 -11.36 18.23
C ARG A 58 1.98 -12.52 17.64
N LYS A 59 2.50 -13.44 18.45
CA LYS A 59 3.27 -14.62 17.98
C LYS A 59 2.48 -15.54 17.05
N ARG A 60 1.14 -15.46 17.09
CA ARG A 60 0.28 -16.23 16.18
C ARG A 60 0.33 -15.72 14.74
N PHE A 61 0.71 -14.46 14.53
CA PHE A 61 0.72 -13.79 13.23
C PHE A 61 2.12 -13.40 12.77
N TYR A 62 3.06 -13.29 13.71
CA TYR A 62 4.42 -12.83 13.44
C TYR A 62 5.45 -13.83 13.95
N HIS A 63 6.47 -14.04 13.12
CA HIS A 63 7.65 -14.83 13.48
C HIS A 63 8.86 -13.92 13.58
N ALA A 64 9.66 -14.11 14.62
CA ALA A 64 10.90 -13.35 14.77
C ALA A 64 11.88 -13.81 13.68
N MET A 65 12.64 -12.86 13.12
CA MET A 65 13.70 -13.19 12.18
C MET A 65 14.74 -14.10 12.87
N ASP A 66 15.07 -15.19 12.21
CA ASP A 66 16.03 -16.20 12.65
C ASP A 66 16.97 -16.62 11.49
N GLU A 67 17.86 -17.58 11.74
CA GLU A 67 18.78 -18.11 10.74
C GLU A 67 18.07 -18.84 9.57
N GLN A 68 16.81 -19.24 9.75
CA GLN A 68 16.01 -19.91 8.71
C GLN A 68 15.25 -18.91 7.82
N THR A 69 15.22 -17.64 8.21
CA THR A 69 14.49 -16.59 7.52
C THR A 69 15.09 -16.32 6.14
N ARG A 70 14.28 -16.50 5.10
CA ARG A 70 14.65 -16.21 3.72
C ARG A 70 14.25 -14.78 3.38
N VAL A 71 15.05 -14.12 2.53
CA VAL A 71 14.80 -12.74 2.08
C VAL A 71 14.49 -11.77 3.23
N TRP A 72 15.22 -11.88 4.34
CA TRP A 72 15.01 -11.08 5.57
C TRP A 72 14.96 -9.57 5.32
N PHE A 73 15.72 -9.07 4.33
CA PHE A 73 15.77 -7.65 3.94
C PHE A 73 14.45 -7.13 3.36
N LEU A 74 13.51 -8.01 3.00
CA LEU A 74 12.16 -7.67 2.57
C LEU A 74 11.11 -7.84 3.68
N GLY A 75 11.50 -8.36 4.86
CA GLY A 75 10.61 -8.49 6.01
C GLY A 75 10.37 -7.17 6.75
N ASP A 76 9.71 -7.24 7.89
CA ASP A 76 9.32 -6.08 8.70
C ASP A 76 10.49 -5.67 9.59
N TRP A 77 11.36 -4.79 9.10
CA TRP A 77 12.53 -4.30 9.85
C TRP A 77 12.62 -2.77 9.94
N ILE A 78 11.77 -2.05 9.20
CA ILE A 78 11.74 -0.59 9.20
C ILE A 78 10.88 -0.15 10.40
N HIS A 79 11.52 0.33 11.46
CA HIS A 79 10.83 0.73 12.69
C HIS A 79 10.49 2.23 12.68
N ILE A 80 9.19 2.57 12.65
CA ILE A 80 8.69 3.94 12.66
C ILE A 80 7.54 4.05 13.66
N GLY A 81 7.69 4.90 14.68
CA GLY A 81 6.60 5.22 15.62
C GLY A 81 6.06 4.02 16.41
N GLY A 82 6.88 3.01 16.71
CA GLY A 82 6.46 1.79 17.42
C GLY A 82 5.91 0.69 16.52
N TRP A 83 5.88 0.89 15.20
CA TRP A 83 5.43 -0.09 14.23
C TRP A 83 6.59 -0.56 13.36
N TYR A 84 6.52 -1.81 12.92
CA TYR A 84 7.46 -2.38 11.96
C TYR A 84 6.81 -2.41 10.58
N PHE A 85 7.57 -2.01 9.57
CA PHE A 85 7.15 -2.00 8.18
C PHE A 85 8.17 -2.78 7.34
N SER A 86 7.67 -3.44 6.31
CA SER A 86 8.49 -3.97 5.23
C SER A 86 8.70 -2.94 4.13
N PRO A 87 9.74 -3.12 3.28
CA PRO A 87 9.87 -2.35 2.04
C PRO A 87 8.61 -2.43 1.15
N GLY A 88 7.89 -3.55 1.17
CA GLY A 88 6.63 -3.69 0.44
C GLY A 88 5.50 -2.84 1.03
N ASP A 89 5.41 -2.74 2.36
CA ASP A 89 4.46 -1.83 3.02
C ASP A 89 4.73 -0.38 2.67
N ILE A 90 6.00 0.04 2.64
CA ILE A 90 6.37 1.38 2.19
C ILE A 90 5.87 1.63 0.76
N GLY A 91 6.06 0.68 -0.15
CA GLY A 91 5.52 0.76 -1.52
C GLY A 91 3.99 0.88 -1.54
N LEU A 92 3.29 0.05 -0.76
CA LEU A 92 1.84 0.08 -0.64
C LEU A 92 1.33 1.44 -0.14
N TYR A 93 1.89 1.96 0.95
CA TYR A 93 1.48 3.24 1.53
C TYR A 93 1.81 4.41 0.61
N LEU A 94 2.99 4.44 -0.01
CA LEU A 94 3.34 5.48 -0.97
C LEU A 94 2.41 5.46 -2.19
N GLY A 95 2.11 4.28 -2.72
CA GLY A 95 1.19 4.16 -3.86
C GLY A 95 -0.22 4.59 -3.49
N LEU A 96 -0.69 4.24 -2.28
CA LEU A 96 -1.97 4.69 -1.75
C LEU A 96 -2.02 6.22 -1.59
N ILE A 97 -0.96 6.84 -1.06
CA ILE A 97 -0.86 8.29 -0.91
C ILE A 97 -0.97 8.98 -2.28
N VAL A 98 -0.29 8.45 -3.30
CA VAL A 98 -0.35 9.00 -4.67
C VAL A 98 -1.76 8.92 -5.22
N VAL A 99 -2.44 7.77 -5.12
CA VAL A 99 -3.81 7.60 -5.63
C VAL A 99 -4.80 8.51 -4.91
N ILE A 100 -4.73 8.60 -3.58
CA ILE A 100 -5.60 9.48 -2.79
C ILE A 100 -5.30 10.95 -3.11
N GLY A 101 -4.03 11.34 -3.21
CA GLY A 101 -3.62 12.69 -3.53
C GLY A 101 -4.15 13.14 -4.90
N ASP A 102 -3.99 12.29 -5.92
CA ASP A 102 -4.52 12.54 -7.26
C ASP A 102 -6.05 12.69 -7.27
N LEU A 103 -6.76 11.81 -6.55
CA LEU A 103 -8.21 11.90 -6.39
C LEU A 103 -8.64 13.22 -5.73
N LEU A 104 -7.97 13.63 -4.64
CA LEU A 104 -8.29 14.85 -3.91
C LEU A 104 -8.03 16.11 -4.76
N ILE A 105 -6.93 16.14 -5.53
CA ILE A 105 -6.62 17.23 -6.46
C ILE A 105 -7.67 17.30 -7.56
N GLY A 106 -8.02 16.16 -8.16
CA GLY A 106 -9.09 16.10 -9.17
C GLY A 106 -10.43 16.62 -8.65
N VAL A 107 -10.80 16.27 -7.42
CA VAL A 107 -12.02 16.78 -6.76
C VAL A 107 -11.94 18.29 -6.49
N ALA A 108 -10.78 18.80 -6.05
CA ALA A 108 -10.60 20.22 -5.76
C ALA A 108 -10.72 21.09 -7.02
N LEU A 109 -10.05 20.68 -8.11
CA LEU A 109 -10.07 21.39 -9.39
C LEU A 109 -11.43 21.34 -10.08
N ASN A 110 -12.23 20.30 -9.86
CA ASN A 110 -13.58 20.20 -10.42
C ASN A 110 -14.63 20.99 -9.63
N ARG A 111 -14.26 21.55 -8.47
CA ARG A 111 -15.10 22.41 -7.63
C ARG A 111 -14.81 23.91 -7.80
N SER A 112 -13.69 24.28 -8.45
CA SER A 112 -13.35 25.66 -8.83
C SER A 112 -13.91 26.03 -10.19
#